data_AF-A0A962ZT97-F1
#
_entry.id   AF-A0A962ZT97-F1
#
_cell.length_a   1.000
_cell.length_b   1.000
_cell.length_c   1.000
_cell.angle_alpha   90.00
_cell.angle_beta   90.00
_cell.angle_gamma   90.00
#
_symmetry.space_group_name_H-M   'P 1'
#
loop_
_entity.id
_entity.type
_entity.pdbx_description
1 polymer ?
#
loop_
_entity_poly.entity_id
_entity_poly.type
_entity_poly.pdbx_seq_one_letter_code
_entity_poly.pdbx_strand_id
1 'polypeptide(L)'
;MAARLEGSRLLIPLALLLAAGVLLAIATAGGYLAALPLLMSPTADVAFILFALAFAASSLARLLPNAGTRFLLRNRRYLGLGFAMVHFTHLALVLSSITLVAGQAREPATLVPGVIAYAFLALMTVTSNDASVRRLGPRRWRRLHRVGSYYIWLIFLATTLPPSAGTAWMLLACLLVLALRIGAYQRATGKKLRV
;
A
#
# COMPACT_ATOMS: atom_id res chain seq x y z
N MET A 1 31.18 -8.77 1.05
CA MET A 1 30.05 -9.18 1.92
C MET A 1 28.91 -8.18 1.75
N ALA A 2 28.08 -8.35 0.71
CA ALA A 2 26.97 -7.43 0.43
C ALA A 2 25.93 -7.53 1.54
N ALA A 3 25.65 -6.42 2.23
CA ALA A 3 24.59 -6.36 3.23
C ALA A 3 23.26 -6.72 2.53
N ARG A 4 22.70 -7.90 2.85
CA ARG A 4 21.39 -8.28 2.31
C ARG A 4 20.36 -7.25 2.78
N LEU A 5 19.74 -6.55 1.84
CA LEU A 5 18.63 -5.64 2.07
C LEU A 5 17.42 -6.48 2.51
N GLU A 6 17.31 -6.71 3.82
CA GLU A 6 16.23 -7.47 4.43
C GLU A 6 15.72 -6.72 5.66
N GLY A 7 14.45 -6.95 5.99
CA GLY A 7 13.85 -6.41 7.18
C GLY A 7 13.66 -4.89 7.14
N SER A 8 13.90 -4.22 8.27
CA SER A 8 13.79 -2.76 8.40
C SER A 8 14.74 -2.00 7.49
N ARG A 9 15.85 -2.62 7.06
CA ARG A 9 16.83 -2.02 6.16
C ARG A 9 16.26 -1.71 4.78
N LEU A 10 15.15 -2.33 4.38
CA LEU A 10 14.42 -2.00 3.15
C LEU A 10 13.79 -0.60 3.18
N LEU A 11 13.50 -0.07 4.37
CA LEU A 11 12.85 1.23 4.52
C LEU A 11 13.81 2.40 4.28
N ILE A 12 15.10 2.22 4.53
CA ILE A 12 16.12 3.26 4.36
C ILE A 12 16.24 3.69 2.88
N PRO A 13 16.55 2.79 1.93
CA PRO A 13 16.65 3.18 0.52
C PRO A 13 15.30 3.68 -0.02
N LEU A 14 14.17 3.10 0.44
CA LEU A 14 12.84 3.59 0.05
C LEU A 14 12.62 5.04 0.51
N ALA A 15 12.94 5.36 1.77
CA ALA A 15 12.81 6.71 2.30
C ALA A 15 13.72 7.70 1.57
N LEU A 16 14.96 7.31 1.28
CA LEU A 16 15.91 8.13 0.53
C LEU A 16 15.43 8.39 -0.90
N LEU A 17 14.96 7.36 -1.61
CA LEU A 17 14.41 7.52 -2.96
C LEU A 17 13.15 8.38 -2.98
N LEU A 18 12.25 8.18 -2.00
CA LEU A 18 11.05 9.00 -1.86
C LEU A 18 11.42 10.46 -1.61
N ALA A 19 12.32 10.74 -0.66
CA ALA A 19 12.78 12.09 -0.36
C ALA A 19 13.47 12.73 -1.57
N ALA A 20 14.38 12.01 -2.23
CA ALA A 20 15.07 12.49 -3.43
C ALA A 20 14.08 12.80 -4.56
N GLY A 21 13.10 11.93 -4.81
CA GLY A 21 12.07 12.15 -5.83
C GLY A 21 11.20 13.38 -5.53
N VAL A 22 10.80 13.57 -4.26
CA VAL A 22 10.05 14.77 -3.83
C VAL A 22 10.89 16.03 -4.02
N LEU A 23 12.13 16.04 -3.54
CA LEU A 23 13.02 17.20 -3.65
C LEU A 23 13.34 17.54 -5.10
N LEU A 24 13.58 16.52 -5.93
CA LEU A 24 13.83 16.72 -7.35
C LEU A 24 12.62 17.33 -8.05
N ALA A 25 11.41 16.84 -7.79
CA ALA A 25 10.19 17.39 -8.37
C ALA A 25 9.96 18.85 -7.96
N ILE A 26 10.22 19.19 -6.68
CA ILE A 26 10.13 20.57 -6.18
C ILE A 26 11.14 21.47 -6.91
N ALA A 27 12.38 21.01 -7.04
CA ALA A 27 13.44 21.76 -7.71
C ALA A 27 13.12 21.99 -9.20
N THR A 28 12.68 20.96 -9.93
CA THR A 28 12.41 21.05 -11.37
C THR A 28 11.12 21.79 -11.70
N ALA A 29 10.12 21.75 -10.83
CA ALA A 29 8.88 22.50 -11.00
C ALA A 29 9.00 23.98 -10.58
N GLY A 30 10.12 24.38 -9.98
CA GLY A 30 10.33 25.74 -9.48
C GLY A 30 9.58 26.06 -8.18
N GLY A 31 9.15 25.04 -7.42
CA GLY A 31 8.48 25.22 -6.13
C GLY A 31 7.53 24.09 -5.76
N TYR A 32 7.11 24.09 -4.48
CA TYR A 32 6.26 23.02 -3.92
C TYR A 32 4.90 22.91 -4.59
N LEU A 33 4.18 24.04 -4.76
CA LEU A 33 2.84 24.04 -5.34
C LEU A 33 2.84 23.57 -6.80
N ALA A 34 3.85 23.98 -7.57
CA ALA A 34 4.03 23.55 -8.95
C ALA A 34 4.38 22.05 -9.07
N ALA A 35 5.01 21.47 -8.05
CA ALA A 35 5.35 20.04 -8.00
C ALA A 35 4.18 19.12 -7.60
N LEU A 36 3.11 19.66 -6.99
CA LEU A 36 1.98 18.84 -6.52
C LEU A 36 1.39 17.91 -7.60
N PRO A 37 1.10 18.37 -8.84
CA PRO A 37 0.57 17.50 -9.89
C PRO A 37 1.58 16.43 -10.32
N LEU A 38 2.88 16.77 -10.32
CA LEU A 38 3.96 15.84 -10.70
C LEU A 38 4.15 14.72 -9.68
N LEU A 39 3.83 14.98 -8.41
CA LEU A 39 4.00 14.03 -7.32
C LEU A 39 2.75 13.19 -7.04
N MET A 40 1.56 13.66 -7.43
CA MET A 40 0.28 13.03 -7.07
C MET A 40 0.18 11.58 -7.56
N SER A 41 0.32 11.35 -8.87
CA SER A 41 0.21 10.01 -9.45
C SER A 41 1.38 9.10 -9.03
N PRO A 42 2.67 9.51 -9.15
CA PRO A 42 3.77 8.61 -8.80
C PRO A 42 3.75 8.13 -7.34
N THR A 43 3.37 9.00 -6.40
CA THR A 43 3.27 8.59 -4.99
C THR A 43 2.10 7.63 -4.74
N ALA A 44 0.96 7.83 -5.41
CA ALA A 44 -0.16 6.88 -5.38
C ALA A 44 0.24 5.52 -5.96
N ASP A 45 0.93 5.52 -7.10
CA ASP A 45 1.32 4.33 -7.85
C ASP A 45 2.34 3.48 -7.06
N VAL A 46 3.40 4.12 -6.54
CA VAL A 46 4.41 3.44 -5.72
C VAL A 46 3.78 2.89 -4.44
N ALA A 47 2.89 3.66 -3.78
CA ALA A 47 2.16 3.18 -2.62
C ALA A 47 1.31 1.96 -2.96
N PHE A 48 0.56 2.01 -4.07
CA PHE A 48 -0.25 0.88 -4.53
C PHE A 48 0.60 -0.36 -4.81
N ILE A 49 1.74 -0.22 -5.48
CA ILE A 49 2.64 -1.35 -5.77
C ILE A 49 3.11 -2.01 -4.47
N LEU A 50 3.56 -1.23 -3.49
CA LEU A 50 4.00 -1.75 -2.19
C LEU A 50 2.84 -2.43 -1.44
N PHE A 51 1.65 -1.82 -1.45
CA PHE A 51 0.45 -2.40 -0.88
C PHE A 51 0.09 -3.73 -1.56
N ALA A 52 0.01 -3.76 -2.89
CA ALA A 52 -0.35 -4.92 -3.68
C ALA A 52 0.62 -6.08 -3.45
N LEU A 53 1.93 -5.82 -3.38
CA LEU A 53 2.94 -6.82 -3.05
C LEU A 53 2.75 -7.36 -1.62
N ALA A 54 2.57 -6.50 -0.62
CA ALA A 54 2.32 -6.92 0.76
C ALA A 54 1.00 -7.69 0.92
N PHE A 55 -0.02 -7.30 0.17
CA PHE A 55 -1.34 -7.91 0.17
C PHE A 55 -1.31 -9.26 -0.56
N ALA A 56 -0.62 -9.38 -1.70
CA ALA A 56 -0.54 -10.61 -2.48
C ALA A 56 0.49 -11.63 -1.96
N ALA A 57 1.44 -11.21 -1.09
CA ALA A 57 2.58 -12.02 -0.67
C ALA A 57 2.24 -13.47 -0.24
N SER A 58 1.20 -13.65 0.59
CA SER A 58 0.79 -14.99 1.03
C SER A 58 0.19 -15.85 -0.08
N SER A 59 -0.52 -15.22 -1.01
CA SER A 59 -1.12 -15.91 -2.15
C SER A 59 -0.04 -16.35 -3.13
N LEU A 60 0.89 -15.44 -3.45
CA LEU A 60 2.03 -15.71 -4.32
C LEU A 60 2.91 -16.84 -3.78
N ALA A 61 3.29 -16.79 -2.51
CA ALA A 61 4.10 -17.85 -1.89
C ALA A 61 3.41 -19.23 -1.88
N ARG A 62 2.07 -19.26 -1.88
CA ARG A 62 1.29 -20.49 -1.91
C ARG A 62 1.09 -21.03 -3.33
N LEU A 63 0.84 -20.15 -4.31
CA LEU A 63 0.54 -20.56 -5.69
C LEU A 63 1.82 -20.80 -6.50
N LEU A 64 2.83 -19.95 -6.33
CA LEU A 64 4.08 -19.93 -7.09
C LEU A 64 5.28 -19.95 -6.12
N PRO A 65 5.53 -21.07 -5.40
CA PRO A 65 6.56 -21.13 -4.38
C PRO A 65 7.97 -21.07 -4.99
N ASN A 66 8.67 -19.95 -4.82
CA ASN A 66 10.05 -19.76 -5.26
C ASN A 66 10.81 -18.84 -4.28
N ALA A 67 12.10 -18.58 -4.53
CA ALA A 67 12.91 -17.75 -3.64
C ALA A 67 12.36 -16.32 -3.50
N GLY A 68 11.87 -15.73 -4.61
CA GLY A 68 11.30 -14.39 -4.63
C GLY A 68 9.98 -14.28 -3.84
N THR A 69 9.04 -15.21 -4.04
CA THR A 69 7.76 -15.18 -3.33
C THR A 69 7.92 -15.45 -1.83
N ARG A 70 8.90 -16.28 -1.44
CA ARG A 70 9.30 -16.45 -0.03
C ARG A 70 9.96 -15.20 0.55
N PHE A 71 10.80 -14.50 -0.22
CA PHE A 71 11.40 -13.23 0.19
C PHE A 71 10.32 -12.16 0.43
N LEU A 72 9.36 -12.02 -0.49
CA LEU A 72 8.21 -11.11 -0.33
C LEU A 72 7.41 -11.44 0.93
N LEU A 73 7.10 -12.72 1.17
CA LEU A 73 6.36 -13.14 2.35
C LEU A 73 7.11 -12.84 3.66
N ARG A 74 8.42 -13.08 3.70
CA ARG A 74 9.27 -12.79 4.87
C ARG A 74 9.39 -11.28 5.15
N ASN A 75 9.38 -10.45 4.10
CA ASN A 75 9.46 -9.00 4.21
C ASN A 75 8.09 -8.30 4.16
N ARG A 76 6.98 -9.04 4.18
CA ARG A 76 5.61 -8.50 4.06
C ARG A 76 5.31 -7.34 5.01
N ARG A 77 5.79 -7.43 6.25
CA ARG A 77 5.63 -6.36 7.26
C ARG A 77 6.30 -5.06 6.79
N TYR A 78 7.50 -5.15 6.26
CA TYR A 78 8.28 -3.99 5.81
C TYR A 78 7.76 -3.41 4.50
N LEU A 79 7.24 -4.26 3.59
CA LEU A 79 6.49 -3.78 2.42
C LEU A 79 5.25 -2.97 2.84
N GLY A 80 4.49 -3.45 3.84
CA GLY A 80 3.34 -2.73 4.39
C GLY A 80 3.72 -1.40 5.07
N LEU A 81 4.85 -1.37 5.79
CA LEU A 81 5.37 -0.14 6.39
C LEU A 81 5.89 0.84 5.32
N GLY A 82 6.52 0.34 4.25
CA GLY A 82 6.93 1.14 3.11
C GLY A 82 5.73 1.74 2.38
N PHE A 83 4.68 0.95 2.16
CA PHE A 83 3.39 1.44 1.69
C PHE A 83 2.88 2.59 2.58
N ALA A 84 2.82 2.39 3.89
CA ALA A 84 2.37 3.43 4.82
C ALA A 84 3.18 4.72 4.69
N MET A 85 4.51 4.62 4.63
CA MET A 85 5.41 5.76 4.47
C MET A 85 5.09 6.56 3.21
N VAL A 86 5.03 5.91 2.04
CA VAL A 86 4.74 6.58 0.77
C VAL A 86 3.31 7.13 0.76
N HIS A 87 2.34 6.40 1.31
CA HIS A 87 0.93 6.80 1.25
C HIS A 87 0.58 7.93 2.24
N PHE A 88 1.30 8.06 3.35
CA PHE A 88 1.22 9.25 4.20
C PHE A 88 1.87 10.48 3.54
N THR A 89 2.93 10.30 2.76
CA THR A 89 3.41 11.38 1.87
C THR A 89 2.35 11.76 0.85
N HIS A 90 1.71 10.77 0.21
CA HIS A 90 0.58 11.02 -0.69
C HIS A 90 -0.57 11.76 0.01
N LEU A 91 -0.91 11.40 1.26
CA LEU A 91 -1.91 12.13 2.05
C LEU A 91 -1.53 13.60 2.21
N ALA A 92 -0.27 13.90 2.56
CA ALA A 92 0.19 15.28 2.69
C ALA A 92 0.07 16.06 1.37
N LEU A 93 0.32 15.41 0.23
CA LEU A 93 0.12 16.01 -1.09
C LEU A 93 -1.35 16.26 -1.40
N VAL A 94 -2.24 15.31 -1.08
CA VAL A 94 -3.70 15.48 -1.23
C VAL A 94 -4.19 16.64 -0.36
N LEU A 95 -3.81 16.68 0.92
CA LEU A 95 -4.17 17.74 1.85
C LEU A 95 -3.65 19.11 1.37
N SER A 96 -2.41 19.16 0.87
CA SER A 96 -1.84 20.40 0.32
C SER A 96 -2.56 20.84 -0.96
N SER A 97 -2.92 19.90 -1.83
CA SER A 97 -3.68 20.19 -3.05
C SER A 97 -5.04 20.81 -2.70
N ILE A 98 -5.82 20.19 -1.81
CA ILE A 98 -7.16 20.69 -1.46
C ILE A 98 -7.14 22.01 -0.67
N THR A 99 -6.05 22.32 0.03
CA THR A 99 -5.95 23.53 0.89
C THR A 99 -5.23 24.70 0.24
N LEU A 100 -4.22 24.44 -0.60
CA LEU A 100 -3.33 25.46 -1.14
C LEU A 100 -3.58 25.77 -2.62
N VAL A 101 -4.29 24.91 -3.35
CA VAL A 101 -4.58 25.09 -4.77
C VAL A 101 -6.04 25.49 -4.98
N ALA A 102 -6.25 26.67 -5.55
CA ALA A 102 -7.59 27.18 -5.85
C ALA A 102 -8.36 26.20 -6.76
N GLY A 103 -9.62 25.94 -6.42
CA GLY A 103 -10.49 25.04 -7.20
C GLY A 103 -10.27 23.54 -6.98
N GLN A 104 -9.39 23.14 -6.04
CA GLN A 104 -9.17 21.72 -5.70
C GLN A 104 -9.94 21.25 -4.44
N ALA A 105 -10.78 22.11 -3.86
CA ALA A 105 -11.62 21.74 -2.73
C ALA A 105 -12.52 20.55 -3.09
N ARG A 106 -12.75 19.67 -2.10
CA ARG A 106 -13.54 18.44 -2.27
C ARG A 106 -14.73 18.47 -1.34
N GLU A 107 -15.85 17.96 -1.83
CA GLU A 107 -17.04 17.74 -1.01
C GLU A 107 -16.73 16.79 0.16
N PRO A 108 -17.08 17.11 1.42
CA PRO A 108 -16.73 16.29 2.58
C PRO A 108 -17.14 14.82 2.44
N ALA A 109 -18.32 14.56 1.85
CA ALA A 109 -18.82 13.21 1.62
C ALA A 109 -17.87 12.36 0.75
N THR A 110 -17.18 12.98 -0.21
CA THR A 110 -16.22 12.28 -1.09
C THR A 110 -14.91 11.91 -0.36
N LEU A 111 -14.60 12.59 0.75
CA LEU A 111 -13.39 12.36 1.53
C LEU A 111 -13.57 11.25 2.58
N VAL A 112 -14.79 11.03 3.06
CA VAL A 112 -15.09 10.05 4.13
C VAL A 112 -14.48 8.67 3.86
N PRO A 113 -14.62 8.06 2.66
CA PRO A 113 -14.03 6.74 2.40
C PRO A 113 -12.50 6.74 2.54
N GLY A 114 -11.84 7.80 2.07
CA GLY A 114 -10.39 7.99 2.19
C GLY A 114 -9.94 8.20 3.64
N VAL A 115 -10.67 9.01 4.42
CA VAL A 115 -10.38 9.24 5.85
C VAL A 115 -10.41 7.92 6.62
N ILE A 116 -11.42 7.08 6.37
CA ILE A 116 -11.51 5.74 7.00
C ILE A 116 -10.34 4.86 6.55
N ALA A 117 -9.92 4.93 5.28
CA ALA A 117 -8.76 4.19 4.78
C ALA A 117 -7.48 4.57 5.51
N TYR A 118 -7.26 5.87 5.68
CA TYR A 118 -6.10 6.41 6.42
C TYR A 118 -6.16 6.09 7.91
N ALA A 119 -7.34 6.04 8.53
CA ALA A 119 -7.50 5.58 9.90
C ALA A 119 -7.09 4.10 10.05
N PHE A 120 -7.52 3.23 9.12
CA PHE A 120 -7.05 1.84 9.08
C PHE A 120 -5.55 1.74 8.87
N LEU A 121 -5.00 2.51 7.91
CA LEU A 121 -3.57 2.52 7.62
C LEU A 121 -2.75 2.95 8.85
N ALA A 122 -3.15 4.03 9.53
CA ALA A 122 -2.50 4.51 10.74
C ALA A 122 -2.52 3.44 11.84
N LEU A 123 -3.69 2.86 12.13
CA LEU A 123 -3.84 1.83 13.15
C LEU A 123 -3.03 0.57 12.81
N MET A 124 -3.03 0.14 11.56
CA MET A 124 -2.21 -0.98 11.08
C MET A 124 -0.72 -0.69 11.19
N THR A 125 -0.29 0.54 10.93
CA THR A 125 1.10 0.98 11.01
C THR A 125 1.58 0.98 12.46
N VAL A 126 0.84 1.62 13.36
CA VAL A 126 1.16 1.65 14.80
C VAL A 126 1.16 0.25 15.41
N THR A 127 0.31 -0.65 14.92
CA THR A 127 0.24 -2.04 15.39
C THR A 127 1.18 -3.00 14.65
N SER A 128 2.04 -2.53 13.74
CA SER A 128 3.02 -3.34 13.01
C SER A 128 4.30 -3.57 13.81
N ASN A 129 4.17 -4.07 15.04
CA ASN A 129 5.28 -4.47 15.91
C ASN A 129 4.90 -5.63 16.84
N ASP A 130 5.91 -6.36 17.31
CA ASP A 130 5.69 -7.60 18.06
C ASP A 130 5.05 -7.32 19.43
N ALA A 131 5.31 -6.16 20.03
CA ALA A 131 4.66 -5.73 21.26
C ALA A 131 3.15 -5.59 21.07
N SER A 132 2.70 -5.01 19.96
CA SER A 132 1.28 -4.85 19.62
C SER A 132 0.62 -6.20 19.33
N VAL A 133 1.33 -7.12 18.66
CA VAL A 133 0.83 -8.49 18.44
C VAL A 133 0.61 -9.21 19.78
N ARG A 134 1.53 -9.04 20.75
CA ARG A 134 1.39 -9.59 22.11
C ARG A 134 0.24 -8.94 22.89
N ARG A 135 0.15 -7.60 22.88
CA ARG A 135 -0.87 -6.83 23.62
C ARG A 135 -2.30 -7.04 23.10
N LEU A 136 -2.51 -7.00 21.79
CA LEU A 136 -3.83 -7.18 21.18
C LEU A 136 -4.25 -8.66 21.11
N GLY A 137 -3.28 -9.56 21.16
CA GLY A 137 -3.46 -10.97 20.88
C GLY A 137 -3.49 -11.26 19.36
N PRO A 138 -2.93 -12.41 18.91
CA PRO A 138 -2.82 -12.74 17.49
C PRO A 138 -4.15 -12.79 16.72
N ARG A 139 -5.28 -13.05 17.39
CA ARG A 139 -6.61 -13.11 16.74
C ARG A 139 -7.11 -11.71 16.36
N ARG A 140 -7.14 -10.78 17.32
CA ARG A 140 -7.62 -9.40 17.08
C ARG A 140 -6.69 -8.65 16.13
N TRP A 141 -5.38 -8.80 16.31
CA TRP A 141 -4.38 -8.22 15.41
C TRP A 141 -4.57 -8.69 13.96
N ARG A 142 -4.75 -10.00 13.73
CA ARG A 142 -5.03 -10.54 12.38
C ARG A 142 -6.35 -10.04 11.81
N ARG A 143 -7.40 -9.87 12.62
CA ARG A 143 -8.69 -9.34 12.18
C ARG A 143 -8.55 -7.90 11.72
N LEU A 144 -7.91 -7.04 12.54
CA LEU A 144 -7.62 -5.65 12.19
C LEU A 144 -6.88 -5.55 10.85
N HIS A 145 -5.75 -6.25 10.74
CA HIS A 145 -4.93 -6.18 9.52
C HIS A 145 -5.65 -6.74 8.31
N ARG A 146 -6.50 -7.76 8.47
CA ARG A 146 -7.31 -8.31 7.37
C ARG A 146 -8.37 -7.32 6.92
N VAL A 147 -9.21 -6.84 7.83
CA VAL A 147 -10.31 -5.90 7.51
C VAL A 147 -9.75 -4.62 6.90
N GLY A 148 -8.75 -4.02 7.54
CA GLY A 148 -8.12 -2.80 7.04
C GLY A 148 -7.48 -2.99 5.67
N SER A 149 -6.81 -4.13 5.42
CA SER A 149 -6.24 -4.40 4.09
C SER A 149 -7.31 -4.54 3.00
N TYR A 150 -8.42 -5.24 3.27
CA TYR A 150 -9.51 -5.35 2.28
C TYR A 150 -10.22 -4.01 2.06
N TYR A 151 -10.37 -3.20 3.10
CA TYR A 151 -10.91 -1.85 2.98
C TYR A 151 -10.01 -0.97 2.09
N ILE A 152 -8.70 -0.95 2.37
CA ILE A 152 -7.72 -0.18 1.56
C ILE A 152 -7.70 -0.67 0.10
N TRP A 153 -7.73 -2.00 -0.12
CA TRP A 153 -7.84 -2.56 -1.47
C TRP A 153 -9.12 -2.09 -2.19
N LEU A 154 -10.26 -2.08 -1.50
CA LEU A 154 -11.52 -1.61 -2.06
C LEU A 154 -11.46 -0.13 -2.44
N ILE A 155 -10.78 0.69 -1.62
CA ILE A 155 -10.59 2.11 -1.93
C ILE A 155 -9.73 2.29 -3.17
N PHE A 156 -8.61 1.58 -3.33
CA PHE A 156 -7.82 1.60 -4.56
C PHE A 156 -8.65 1.15 -5.78
N LEU A 157 -9.49 0.14 -5.63
CA LEU A 157 -10.39 -0.30 -6.69
C LEU A 157 -11.42 0.79 -7.03
N ALA A 158 -12.04 1.41 -6.04
CA ALA A 158 -13.06 2.44 -6.25
C ALA A 158 -12.47 3.71 -6.87
N THR A 159 -11.29 4.15 -6.43
CA THR A 159 -10.64 5.37 -6.93
C THR A 159 -10.07 5.22 -8.34
N THR A 160 -9.97 3.99 -8.85
CA THR A 160 -9.54 3.72 -10.24
C THR A 160 -10.70 3.67 -11.22
N LEU A 161 -11.95 3.73 -10.77
CA LEU A 161 -13.14 3.60 -11.63
C LEU A 161 -13.78 4.97 -11.92
N PRO A 162 -14.19 5.26 -13.18
CA PRO A 162 -13.85 4.51 -14.38
C PRO A 162 -12.34 4.63 -14.70
N PRO A 163 -11.72 3.59 -15.30
CA PRO A 163 -10.29 3.63 -15.58
C PRO A 163 -9.97 4.66 -16.65
N SER A 164 -8.91 5.43 -16.41
CA SER A 164 -8.23 6.23 -17.41
C SER A 164 -7.00 5.47 -17.93
N ALA A 165 -6.35 5.98 -18.98
CA ALA A 165 -5.10 5.41 -19.47
C ALA A 165 -4.03 5.30 -18.35
N GLY A 166 -4.00 6.25 -17.41
CA GLY A 166 -3.07 6.25 -16.29
C GLY A 166 -3.44 5.30 -15.14
N THR A 167 -4.70 4.87 -15.02
CA THR A 167 -5.18 4.05 -13.89
C THR A 167 -5.62 2.64 -14.27
N ALA A 168 -5.73 2.33 -15.57
CA ALA A 168 -6.15 1.02 -16.07
C ALA A 168 -5.28 -0.13 -15.53
N TRP A 169 -3.96 0.07 -15.44
CA TRP A 169 -3.05 -0.94 -14.90
C TRP A 169 -3.33 -1.25 -13.42
N MET A 170 -3.73 -0.24 -12.63
CA MET A 170 -4.03 -0.39 -11.21
C MET A 170 -5.34 -1.18 -11.00
N LEU A 171 -6.33 -0.96 -11.86
CA LEU A 171 -7.55 -1.78 -11.92
C LEU A 171 -7.22 -3.25 -12.23
N LEU A 172 -6.43 -3.50 -13.29
CA LEU A 172 -6.02 -4.85 -13.66
C LEU A 172 -5.23 -5.53 -12.54
N ALA A 173 -4.34 -4.80 -11.86
CA ALA A 173 -3.61 -5.30 -10.71
C ALA A 173 -4.54 -5.62 -9.52
N CYS A 174 -5.57 -4.80 -9.26
CA CYS A 174 -6.56 -5.09 -8.22
C CYS A 174 -7.29 -6.41 -8.50
N LEU A 175 -7.73 -6.62 -9.74
CA LEU A 175 -8.40 -7.85 -10.18
C LEU A 175 -7.47 -9.06 -10.11
N LEU A 176 -6.21 -8.91 -10.55
CA LEU A 176 -5.19 -9.95 -10.46
C LEU A 176 -4.94 -10.37 -9.00
N VAL A 177 -4.78 -9.41 -8.10
CA VAL A 177 -4.54 -9.72 -6.69
C VAL A 177 -5.76 -10.40 -6.06
N LEU A 178 -6.97 -10.02 -6.44
CA LEU A 178 -8.20 -10.72 -6.03
C LEU A 178 -8.22 -12.17 -6.55
N ALA A 179 -7.91 -12.38 -7.83
CA ALA A 179 -7.83 -13.72 -8.42
C ALA A 179 -6.79 -14.59 -7.71
N LEU A 180 -5.60 -14.05 -7.42
CA LEU A 180 -4.56 -14.74 -6.64
C LEU A 180 -5.05 -15.13 -5.24
N ARG A 181 -5.79 -14.24 -4.56
CA ARG A 181 -6.38 -14.50 -3.24
C ARG A 181 -7.41 -15.63 -3.29
N ILE A 182 -8.30 -15.64 -4.28
CA ILE A 182 -9.31 -16.68 -4.48
C ILE A 182 -8.63 -18.02 -4.78
N GLY A 183 -7.71 -18.07 -5.75
CA GLY A 183 -6.98 -19.30 -6.09
C GLY A 183 -6.18 -19.85 -4.91
N ALA A 184 -5.54 -18.98 -4.12
CA ALA A 184 -4.82 -19.39 -2.91
C ALA A 184 -5.74 -19.95 -1.83
N TYR A 185 -6.98 -19.45 -1.70
CA TYR A 185 -7.99 -19.98 -0.81
C TYR A 185 -8.45 -21.36 -1.26
N GLN A 186 -8.82 -21.52 -2.54
CA GLN A 186 -9.25 -22.79 -3.12
C GLN A 186 -8.18 -23.89 -2.95
N ARG A 187 -6.90 -23.60 -3.22
CA ARG A 187 -5.80 -24.57 -3.04
C ARG A 187 -5.65 -25.04 -1.58
N ALA A 188 -5.92 -24.17 -0.61
CA ALA A 188 -5.84 -24.54 0.80
C ALA A 188 -7.04 -25.38 1.25
N THR A 189 -8.23 -25.10 0.76
CA THR A 189 -9.44 -25.89 1.06
C THR A 189 -9.41 -27.23 0.36
N GLY A 190 -8.98 -27.30 -0.91
CA GLY A 190 -8.85 -28.56 -1.66
C GLY A 190 -7.82 -29.52 -1.05
N LYS A 191 -6.77 -29.02 -0.39
CA LYS A 191 -5.83 -29.86 0.36
C LYS A 191 -6.45 -30.45 1.62
N LYS A 192 -7.41 -29.76 2.26
CA LYS A 192 -8.10 -30.26 3.46
C LYS A 192 -9.15 -31.33 3.18
N LEU A 193 -9.65 -31.41 1.94
CA LEU A 193 -10.64 -32.41 1.52
C LEU A 193 -10.00 -33.73 1.03
N ARG A 194 -8.66 -33.77 0.90
CA ARG A 194 -7.89 -34.95 0.47
C ARG A 194 -7.14 -35.64 1.61
N VAL A 195 -7.34 -35.18 2.85
CA VAL A 195 -6.78 -35.72 4.09
C VAL A 195 -7.95 -36.16 4.96
#